data_AF-A0A535X0S1-F1
#
_entry.id   AF-A0A535X0S1-F1
#
_cell.length_a   1.000
_cell.length_b   1.000
_cell.length_c   1.000
_cell.angle_alpha   90.00
_cell.angle_beta   90.00
_cell.angle_gamma   90.00
#
_symmetry.space_group_name_H-M   'P 1'
#
loop_
_entity.id
_entity.type
_entity.pdbx_description
1 polymer ?
#
loop_
_entity_poly.entity_id
_entity_poly.type
_entity_poly.pdbx_seq_one_letter_code
_entity_poly.pdbx_strand_id
1 'polypeptide(L)'
;MNDSNHTLSPLTARLEALVNGDLTWLNDLDVQPIALVESAWRTSSHPTVTLRAISVVLSGIRQGIWTLEAAHDWAYFVMHGGFPRHNPFNRSDLDIEYDPHYEELVAELVMRLERSQDEGQKPLTTKDFDSMAALVEQAGR
;
A
#
# COMPACT_ATOMS: atom_id res chain seq x y z
N MET A 1 -1.21 37.34 -12.33
CA MET A 1 -0.42 36.22 -12.89
C MET A 1 -0.43 35.13 -11.83
N ASN A 2 -0.96 33.97 -12.20
CA ASN A 2 -1.20 32.82 -11.31
C ASN A 2 0.12 32.13 -10.96
N ASP A 3 0.53 32.18 -9.69
CA ASP A 3 1.47 31.22 -9.12
C ASP A 3 0.68 30.13 -8.41
N SER A 4 0.26 29.13 -9.18
CA SER A 4 -0.44 27.94 -8.68
C SER A 4 0.23 26.70 -9.27
N ASN A 5 1.52 26.49 -8.98
CA ASN A 5 2.22 25.34 -9.56
C ASN A 5 3.30 24.66 -8.70
N HIS A 6 3.24 24.76 -7.36
CA HIS A 6 4.22 24.06 -6.51
C HIS A 6 3.65 23.27 -5.33
N THR A 7 2.34 23.19 -5.15
CA THR A 7 1.72 22.51 -3.99
C THR A 7 1.39 21.03 -4.21
N LEU A 8 1.61 20.47 -5.40
CA LEU A 8 1.37 19.05 -5.71
C LEU A 8 2.58 18.13 -5.40
N SER A 9 3.76 18.67 -5.08
CA SER A 9 5.00 17.86 -4.96
C SER A 9 5.10 16.96 -3.72
N PRO A 10 4.58 17.31 -2.53
CA PRO A 10 4.71 16.45 -1.35
C PRO A 10 3.67 15.32 -1.29
N LEU A 11 2.41 15.59 -1.63
CA LEU A 11 1.35 14.58 -1.55
C LEU A 11 1.55 13.46 -2.57
N THR A 12 1.93 13.82 -3.80
CA THR A 12 2.28 12.87 -4.86
C THR A 12 3.42 11.95 -4.41
N ALA A 13 4.51 12.52 -3.90
CA ALA A 13 5.66 11.73 -3.43
C ALA A 13 5.28 10.79 -2.26
N ARG A 14 4.39 11.21 -1.37
CA ARG A 14 3.89 10.37 -0.27
C ARG A 14 3.03 9.21 -0.77
N LEU A 15 2.17 9.44 -1.76
CA LEU A 15 1.38 8.37 -2.38
C LEU A 15 2.28 7.36 -3.09
N GLU A 16 3.26 7.84 -3.85
CA GLU A 16 4.23 6.96 -4.52
C GLU A 16 5.06 6.16 -3.51
N ALA A 17 5.48 6.79 -2.42
CA ALA A 17 6.17 6.09 -1.33
C ALA A 17 5.27 5.01 -0.70
N LEU A 18 3.99 5.32 -0.49
CA LEU A 18 3.02 4.37 0.05
C LEU A 18 2.85 3.14 -0.86
N VAL A 19 2.68 3.33 -2.18
CA VAL A 19 2.62 2.21 -3.14
C VAL A 19 3.90 1.38 -3.12
N ASN A 20 5.06 2.03 -2.90
CA ASN A 20 6.36 1.37 -2.76
C ASN A 20 6.60 0.72 -1.38
N GLY A 21 5.58 0.65 -0.51
CA GLY A 21 5.63 -0.04 0.78
C GLY A 21 6.22 0.79 1.93
N ASP A 22 6.37 2.11 1.77
CA ASP A 22 6.71 3.02 2.87
C ASP A 22 5.44 3.55 3.55
N LEU A 23 5.16 3.05 4.75
CA LEU A 23 3.94 3.38 5.51
C LEU A 23 4.09 4.64 6.37
N THR A 24 5.22 5.35 6.30
CA THR A 24 5.52 6.53 7.14
C THR A 24 4.40 7.57 7.11
N TRP A 25 3.77 7.76 5.95
CA TRP A 25 2.76 8.80 5.72
C TRP A 25 1.32 8.29 5.71
N LEU A 26 1.09 7.03 6.06
CA LEU A 26 -0.22 6.37 5.96
C LEU A 26 -1.32 7.18 6.68
N ASN A 27 -1.10 7.53 7.95
CA ASN A 27 -2.06 8.31 8.73
C ASN A 27 -2.29 9.72 8.19
N ASP A 28 -1.24 10.35 7.65
CA ASP A 28 -1.33 11.68 7.05
C ASP A 28 -2.14 11.66 5.75
N LEU A 29 -2.05 10.57 4.99
CA LEU A 29 -2.77 10.35 3.73
C LEU A 29 -4.25 10.01 3.96
N ASP A 30 -4.54 9.18 4.97
CA ASP A 30 -5.89 8.75 5.34
C ASP A 30 -6.82 9.93 5.66
N VAL A 31 -6.28 10.99 6.27
CA VAL A 31 -7.05 12.18 6.64
C VAL A 31 -7.15 13.24 5.53
N GLN A 32 -6.51 13.03 4.37
CA GLN A 32 -6.59 14.00 3.28
C GLN A 32 -7.97 13.94 2.59
N PRO A 33 -8.49 15.09 2.11
CA PRO A 33 -9.64 15.10 1.23
C PRO A 33 -9.42 14.20 0.01
N ILE A 34 -10.41 13.35 -0.30
CA ILE A 34 -10.43 12.42 -1.43
C ILE A 34 -9.98 13.10 -2.74
N ALA A 35 -10.55 14.27 -3.06
CA ALA A 35 -10.23 15.02 -4.26
C ALA A 35 -8.74 15.44 -4.36
N LEU A 36 -8.06 15.65 -3.23
CA LEU A 36 -6.62 15.95 -3.22
C LEU A 36 -5.79 14.70 -3.47
N VAL A 37 -6.20 13.56 -2.91
CA VAL A 37 -5.55 12.26 -3.14
C VAL A 37 -5.65 11.86 -4.61
N GLU A 38 -6.85 11.95 -5.20
CA GLU A 38 -7.08 11.69 -6.63
C GLU A 38 -6.29 12.66 -7.51
N SER A 39 -6.26 13.95 -7.15
CA SER A 39 -5.47 14.94 -7.90
C SER A 39 -3.98 14.62 -7.86
N ALA A 40 -3.45 14.21 -6.71
CA ALA A 40 -2.05 13.84 -6.58
C ALA A 40 -1.72 12.56 -7.35
N TRP A 41 -2.61 11.56 -7.32
CA TRP A 41 -2.45 10.33 -8.09
C TRP A 41 -2.42 10.58 -9.60
N ARG A 42 -3.34 11.39 -10.13
CA ARG A 42 -3.35 11.77 -11.56
C ARG A 42 -2.06 12.44 -12.02
N THR A 43 -1.33 13.08 -11.10
CA THR A 43 -0.03 13.72 -11.38
C THR A 43 1.18 12.86 -11.01
N SER A 44 0.94 11.67 -10.48
CA SER A 44 1.99 10.71 -10.10
C SER A 44 2.53 9.96 -11.32
N SER A 45 3.62 9.25 -11.10
CA SER A 45 4.17 8.28 -12.04
C SER A 45 3.32 7.02 -12.22
N HIS A 46 2.23 6.86 -11.46
CA HIS A 46 1.41 5.65 -11.39
C HIS A 46 2.26 4.40 -11.10
N PRO A 47 2.99 4.38 -9.96
CA PRO A 47 3.81 3.23 -9.62
C PRO A 47 2.95 1.98 -9.44
N THR A 48 3.55 0.83 -9.75
CA THR A 48 2.95 -0.48 -9.50
C THR A 48 3.42 -1.04 -8.16
N VAL A 49 2.60 -1.87 -7.50
CA VAL A 49 3.06 -2.63 -6.34
C VAL A 49 4.01 -3.73 -6.80
N THR A 50 5.25 -3.69 -6.31
CA THR A 50 6.30 -4.65 -6.65
C THR A 50 6.55 -5.65 -5.53
N LEU A 51 7.26 -6.75 -5.82
CA LEU A 51 7.80 -7.63 -4.76
C LEU A 51 8.66 -6.86 -3.76
N ARG A 52 9.37 -5.82 -4.20
CA ARG A 52 10.17 -4.97 -3.32
C ARG A 52 9.27 -4.24 -2.32
N ALA A 53 8.13 -3.69 -2.75
CA ALA A 53 7.19 -3.03 -1.86
C ALA A 53 6.72 -3.98 -0.75
N ILE A 54 6.33 -5.21 -1.12
CA ILE A 54 5.97 -6.26 -0.16
C ILE A 54 7.11 -6.54 0.81
N SER A 55 8.34 -6.69 0.30
CA SER A 55 9.52 -6.92 1.15
C SER A 55 9.73 -5.79 2.17
N VAL A 56 9.51 -4.53 1.78
CA VAL A 56 9.64 -3.38 2.69
C VAL A 56 8.59 -3.46 3.80
N VAL A 57 7.32 -3.73 3.45
CA VAL A 57 6.24 -3.87 4.45
C VAL A 57 6.52 -5.01 5.42
N LEU A 58 6.83 -6.21 4.91
CA LEU A 58 7.12 -7.38 5.74
C LEU A 58 8.34 -7.16 6.64
N SER A 59 9.39 -6.53 6.12
CA SER A 59 10.58 -6.19 6.91
C SER A 59 10.24 -5.18 8.01
N GLY A 60 9.43 -4.17 7.71
CA GLY A 60 9.00 -3.17 8.69
C GLY A 60 8.16 -3.79 9.82
N ILE A 61 7.27 -4.73 9.51
CA ILE A 61 6.52 -5.48 10.54
C ILE A 61 7.47 -6.32 11.41
N ARG A 62 8.39 -7.09 10.79
CA ARG A 62 9.34 -7.96 11.52
C ARG A 62 10.26 -7.17 12.45
N GLN A 63 10.60 -5.93 12.08
CA GLN A 63 11.42 -5.03 12.89
C GLN A 63 10.61 -4.23 13.92
N GLY A 64 9.28 -4.35 13.93
CA GLY A 64 8.40 -3.58 14.81
C GLY A 64 8.29 -2.10 14.44
N ILE A 65 8.69 -1.73 13.22
CA ILE A 65 8.53 -0.37 12.68
C ILE A 65 7.07 -0.13 12.33
N TRP A 66 6.42 -1.11 11.67
CA TRP A 66 5.02 -1.06 11.27
C TRP A 66 4.17 -2.00 12.09
N THR A 67 2.94 -1.59 12.39
CA THR A 67 1.94 -2.44 13.02
C THR A 67 1.26 -3.31 11.96
N LEU A 68 0.61 -4.40 12.41
CA LEU A 68 -0.25 -5.20 11.54
C LEU A 68 -1.43 -4.39 10.99
N GLU A 69 -1.96 -3.47 11.79
CA GLU A 69 -3.01 -2.52 11.37
C GLU A 69 -2.55 -1.61 10.23
N ALA A 70 -1.35 -1.04 10.32
CA ALA A 70 -0.83 -0.22 9.24
C ALA A 70 -0.61 -1.04 7.95
N ALA A 71 -0.18 -2.30 8.08
CA ALA A 71 -0.02 -3.19 6.94
C ALA A 71 -1.36 -3.62 6.32
N HIS A 72 -2.40 -3.81 7.14
CA HIS A 72 -3.77 -4.02 6.69
C HIS A 72 -4.28 -2.82 5.90
N ASP A 73 -4.15 -1.61 6.46
CA ASP A 73 -4.57 -0.37 5.80
C ASP A 73 -3.82 -0.13 4.48
N TRP A 74 -2.51 -0.42 4.45
CA TRP A 74 -1.71 -0.37 3.23
C TRP A 74 -2.22 -1.36 2.16
N ALA A 75 -2.50 -2.60 2.57
CA ALA A 75 -2.99 -3.62 1.66
C ALA A 75 -4.39 -3.28 1.12
N TYR A 76 -5.27 -2.76 1.98
CA TYR A 76 -6.57 -2.23 1.59
C TYR A 76 -6.41 -1.09 0.58
N PHE A 77 -5.48 -0.15 0.83
CA PHE A 77 -5.18 0.96 -0.07
C PHE A 77 -4.77 0.49 -1.46
N VAL A 78 -3.79 -0.40 -1.57
CA VAL A 78 -3.34 -0.88 -2.89
C VAL A 78 -4.34 -1.80 -3.58
N MET A 79 -5.28 -2.42 -2.85
CA MET A 79 -6.30 -3.30 -3.43
C MET A 79 -7.57 -2.56 -3.84
N HIS A 80 -7.88 -1.46 -3.17
CA HIS A 80 -9.17 -0.77 -3.32
C HIS A 80 -9.04 0.68 -3.73
N GLY A 81 -7.84 1.25 -3.71
CA GLY A 81 -7.60 2.65 -4.05
C GLY A 81 -8.18 3.61 -3.00
N GLY A 82 -8.19 3.22 -1.73
CA GLY A 82 -8.80 4.01 -0.65
C GLY A 82 -8.41 3.52 0.75
N PHE A 83 -8.90 4.17 1.81
CA PHE A 83 -8.62 3.76 3.18
C PHE A 83 -9.85 3.13 3.85
N PRO A 84 -9.71 2.11 4.73
CA PRO A 84 -10.83 1.39 5.32
C PRO A 84 -11.84 2.28 6.05
N ARG A 85 -11.34 3.34 6.71
CA ARG A 85 -12.14 4.28 7.52
C ARG A 85 -13.06 5.19 6.70
N HIS A 86 -12.81 5.34 5.40
CA HIS A 86 -13.41 6.41 4.59
C HIS A 86 -14.10 5.95 3.29
N ASN A 87 -14.41 4.66 3.12
CA ASN A 87 -14.97 4.17 1.86
C ASN A 87 -16.32 4.86 1.50
N PRO A 88 -16.47 5.46 0.31
CA PRO A 88 -16.43 4.72 -0.94
C PRO A 88 -15.48 5.35 -1.97
N PHE A 89 -14.21 4.97 -1.98
CA PHE A 89 -13.42 5.08 -3.22
C PHE A 89 -13.96 4.02 -4.16
N ASN A 90 -14.44 4.44 -5.32
CA ASN A 90 -14.79 3.48 -6.35
C ASN A 90 -13.47 2.90 -6.87
N ARG A 91 -13.43 1.61 -7.23
CA ARG A 91 -12.22 0.96 -7.77
C ARG A 91 -11.57 1.70 -8.96
N SER A 92 -12.25 2.69 -9.55
CA SER A 92 -11.80 3.48 -10.69
C SER A 92 -10.83 4.63 -10.37
N ASP A 93 -10.78 5.14 -9.14
CA ASP A 93 -10.24 6.51 -8.95
C ASP A 93 -8.72 6.55 -8.65
N LEU A 94 -8.16 5.46 -8.14
CA LEU A 94 -6.72 5.32 -7.86
C LEU A 94 -6.07 4.08 -8.48
N ASP A 95 -6.77 3.33 -9.35
CA ASP A 95 -6.35 2.04 -9.93
C ASP A 95 -4.84 1.74 -9.84
N ILE A 96 -4.46 0.95 -8.83
CA ILE A 96 -3.06 0.66 -8.50
C ILE A 96 -2.73 -0.72 -9.04
N GLU A 97 -1.93 -0.75 -10.10
CA GLU A 97 -1.52 -1.99 -10.74
C GLU A 97 -0.45 -2.72 -9.93
N TYR A 98 -0.35 -4.03 -10.13
CA TYR A 98 0.72 -4.87 -9.58
C TYR A 98 1.76 -5.16 -10.67
N ASP A 99 3.01 -5.40 -10.27
CA ASP A 99 4.07 -5.76 -11.21
C ASP A 99 3.68 -7.01 -12.00
N PRO A 100 3.56 -6.95 -13.34
CA PRO A 100 3.08 -8.05 -14.16
C PRO A 100 3.99 -9.29 -14.13
N HIS A 101 5.27 -9.13 -13.74
CA HIS A 101 6.18 -10.27 -13.62
C HIS A 101 5.87 -11.14 -12.40
N TYR A 102 5.23 -10.58 -11.38
CA TYR A 102 4.97 -11.23 -10.10
C TYR A 102 3.52 -11.05 -9.63
N GLU A 103 2.61 -10.72 -10.54
CA GLU A 103 1.25 -10.27 -10.24
C GLU A 103 0.51 -11.21 -9.30
N GLU A 104 0.52 -12.52 -9.57
CA GLU A 104 -0.15 -13.52 -8.74
C GLU A 104 0.38 -13.56 -7.31
N LEU A 105 1.70 -13.51 -7.15
CA LEU A 105 2.34 -13.56 -5.83
C LEU A 105 2.14 -12.25 -5.07
N VAL A 106 2.26 -11.10 -5.75
CA VAL A 106 1.99 -9.79 -5.14
C VAL A 106 0.53 -9.72 -4.70
N ALA A 107 -0.41 -10.12 -5.55
CA ALA A 107 -1.83 -10.15 -5.23
C ALA A 107 -2.13 -11.06 -4.04
N GLU A 108 -1.57 -12.26 -3.99
CA GLU A 108 -1.76 -13.20 -2.88
C GLU A 108 -1.28 -12.59 -1.55
N LEU A 109 -0.08 -11.98 -1.55
CA LEU A 109 0.50 -11.42 -0.34
C LEU A 109 -0.23 -10.16 0.13
N VAL A 110 -0.66 -9.29 -0.80
CA VAL A 110 -1.54 -8.16 -0.50
C VAL A 110 -2.85 -8.64 0.10
N MET A 111 -3.53 -9.59 -0.55
CA MET A 111 -4.78 -10.16 -0.05
C MET A 111 -4.64 -10.76 1.35
N ARG A 112 -3.50 -11.40 1.64
CA ARG A 112 -3.27 -11.98 2.96
C ARG A 112 -3.11 -10.90 4.05
N LEU A 113 -2.49 -9.77 3.72
CA LEU A 113 -2.37 -8.63 4.64
C LEU A 113 -3.71 -7.90 4.81
N GLU A 114 -4.43 -7.69 3.72
CA GLU A 114 -5.76 -7.04 3.74
C GLU A 114 -6.73 -7.86 4.61
N ARG A 115 -6.75 -9.17 4.47
CA ARG A 115 -7.65 -10.03 5.26
C ARG A 115 -7.15 -10.35 6.67
N SER A 116 -6.02 -9.78 7.09
CA SER A 116 -5.42 -10.08 8.39
C SER A 116 -6.26 -9.65 9.59
N GLN A 117 -7.24 -8.76 9.36
CA GLN A 117 -8.18 -8.27 10.36
C GLN A 117 -9.64 -8.71 10.12
N ASP A 118 -9.89 -9.55 9.12
CA ASP A 118 -11.23 -10.09 8.86
C ASP A 118 -11.75 -10.87 10.07
N GLU A 119 -13.02 -10.64 10.44
CA GLU A 119 -13.67 -11.42 11.48
C GLU A 119 -13.65 -12.92 11.14
N GLY A 120 -13.18 -13.73 12.10
CA GLY A 120 -13.08 -15.18 11.95
C GLY A 120 -11.78 -15.69 11.30
N GLN A 121 -10.89 -14.80 10.84
CA GLN A 121 -9.53 -15.19 10.45
C GLN A 121 -8.63 -15.37 11.68
N LYS A 122 -7.65 -16.26 11.55
CA LYS A 122 -6.58 -16.35 12.56
C LYS A 122 -5.65 -15.16 12.36
N PRO A 123 -5.27 -14.43 13.43
CA PRO A 123 -4.28 -13.36 13.32
C PRO A 123 -2.97 -13.87 12.71
N LEU A 124 -2.39 -13.07 11.83
CA LEU A 124 -1.07 -13.37 11.27
C LEU A 124 -0.02 -13.40 12.38
N THR A 125 0.80 -14.45 12.38
CA THR A 125 1.88 -14.67 13.34
C THR A 125 3.23 -14.27 12.76
N THR A 126 4.26 -14.14 13.61
CA THR A 126 5.65 -13.96 13.15
C THR A 126 6.07 -15.01 12.12
N LYS A 127 5.66 -16.28 12.31
CA LYS A 127 5.96 -17.37 11.39
C LYS A 127 5.31 -17.17 10.02
N ASP A 128 4.11 -16.58 9.98
CA ASP A 128 3.45 -16.25 8.72
C ASP A 128 4.24 -15.17 7.97
N PHE A 129 4.68 -14.12 8.65
CA PHE A 129 5.52 -13.08 8.05
C PHE A 129 6.88 -13.62 7.57
N ASP A 130 7.52 -14.51 8.32
CA ASP A 130 8.76 -15.15 7.89
C ASP A 130 8.53 -16.03 6.64
N SER A 131 7.40 -16.73 6.56
CA SER A 131 7.04 -17.55 5.40
C SER A 131 6.76 -16.68 4.18
N MET A 132 6.04 -15.57 4.35
CA MET A 132 5.79 -14.60 3.28
C MET A 132 7.09 -13.96 2.79
N ALA A 133 7.99 -13.59 3.70
CA ALA A 133 9.29 -13.03 3.33
C ALA A 133 10.13 -14.03 2.54
N ALA A 134 10.12 -15.32 2.92
CA ALA A 134 10.82 -16.36 2.19
C ALA A 134 10.29 -16.54 0.75
N LEU A 135 8.97 -16.42 0.54
CA LEU A 135 8.37 -16.46 -0.81
C LEU A 135 8.87 -15.29 -1.68
N VAL A 136 8.90 -14.08 -1.11
CA VAL A 136 9.41 -12.89 -1.80
C VAL A 136 10.89 -13.04 -2.14
N GLU A 137 11.71 -13.51 -1.20
CA GLU A 137 13.14 -13.74 -1.41
C GLU A 137 13.42 -14.83 -2.45
N GLN A 138 12.56 -15.86 -2.52
CA GLN A 138 12.69 -16.92 -3.51
C GLN A 138 12.33 -16.43 -4.92
N ALA A 139 11.27 -15.62 -5.04
CA ALA A 139 10.81 -15.09 -6.31
C ALA A 139 11.74 -14.02 -6.89
N GLY A 140 12.44 -13.25 -6.04
CA GLY A 140 13.38 -12.21 -6.47
C GLY A 140 14.79 -12.68 -6.86
N ARG A 141 15.04 -14.00 -6.90
CA ARG A 141 16.32 -14.60 -7.32
C ARG A 141 16.29 -15.00 -8.79
#